data_AF-A0A654U6M3-F1
#
_entry.id   AF-A0A654U6M3-F1
#
_cell.length_a   1.000
_cell.length_b   1.000
_cell.length_c   1.000
_cell.angle_alpha   90.00
_cell.angle_beta   90.00
_cell.angle_gamma   90.00
#
_symmetry.space_group_name_H-M   'P 1'
#
loop_
_entity.id
_entity.type
_entity.pdbx_description
1 polymer ?
#
loop_
_entity_poly.entity_id
_entity_poly.type
_entity_poly.pdbx_seq_one_letter_code
_entity_poly.pdbx_strand_id
1 'polypeptide(L)'
;MLREVPLDGDDREALVKQIVAVADRLRGDDLIMSVMHSELARVYITERLGTSQQVLIEGLAARLTVAQRSGSVRSGDARRLATMVLLIAQSTIQSADIVDSILDSAALATELTHALNGYLC
;
A
#
# COMPACT_ATOMS: atom_id res chain seq x y z
N MET A 1 1.28 -18.23 6.72
CA MET A 1 2.64 -17.87 6.24
C MET A 1 2.53 -16.89 5.08
N LEU A 2 2.92 -15.64 5.28
CA LEU A 2 3.06 -14.63 4.23
C LEU A 2 4.28 -15.00 3.36
N ARG A 3 4.08 -15.77 2.28
CA ARG A 3 5.08 -15.85 1.20
C ARG A 3 5.27 -14.44 0.63
N GLU A 4 6.51 -13.95 0.61
CA GLU A 4 6.91 -12.68 0.02
C GLU A 4 6.43 -12.61 -1.44
N VAL A 5 5.76 -11.53 -1.82
CA VAL A 5 5.46 -11.25 -3.22
C VAL A 5 6.79 -10.89 -3.89
N PRO A 6 7.24 -11.66 -4.90
CA PRO A 6 8.53 -11.43 -5.57
C PRO A 6 8.62 -10.01 -6.15
N LEU A 7 9.82 -9.43 -6.05
CA LEU A 7 10.15 -8.16 -6.67
C LEU A 7 10.67 -8.41 -8.08
N ASP A 8 9.86 -8.12 -9.09
CA ASP A 8 10.27 -8.17 -10.50
C ASP A 8 10.78 -6.79 -10.96
N GLY A 9 11.74 -6.19 -10.24
CA GLY A 9 12.39 -4.93 -10.64
C GLY A 9 12.41 -3.81 -9.57
N ASP A 10 13.19 -2.78 -9.88
CA ASP A 10 13.45 -1.61 -9.02
C ASP A 10 12.81 -0.30 -9.54
N ASP A 11 11.93 -0.39 -10.55
CA ASP A 11 11.22 0.74 -11.12
C ASP A 11 9.84 0.97 -10.46
N ARG A 12 9.18 2.06 -10.86
CA ARG A 12 7.84 2.41 -10.40
C ARG A 12 6.82 1.28 -10.63
N GLU A 13 6.85 0.62 -11.77
CA GLU A 13 5.83 -0.37 -12.14
C GLU A 13 5.95 -1.63 -11.27
N ALA A 14 7.17 -2.12 -11.05
CA ALA A 14 7.45 -3.23 -10.15
C ALA A 14 7.04 -2.90 -8.70
N LEU A 15 7.29 -1.66 -8.26
CA LEU A 15 6.84 -1.16 -6.96
C LEU A 15 5.32 -1.17 -6.82
N VAL A 16 4.61 -0.57 -7.78
CA VAL A 16 3.15 -0.48 -7.77
C VAL A 16 2.52 -1.87 -7.82
N LYS A 17 3.01 -2.76 -8.70
CA LYS A 17 2.55 -4.15 -8.80
C LYS A 17 2.62 -4.87 -7.46
N GLN A 18 3.72 -4.71 -6.73
CA GLN A 18 3.88 -5.34 -5.42
C GLN A 18 2.92 -4.75 -4.37
N ILE A 19 2.75 -3.42 -4.33
CA ILE A 19 1.83 -2.76 -3.39
C ILE A 19 0.40 -3.25 -3.63
N VAL A 20 -0.03 -3.31 -4.89
CA VAL A 20 -1.36 -3.79 -5.26
C VAL A 20 -1.55 -5.26 -4.88
N ALA A 21 -0.57 -6.12 -5.16
CA ALA A 21 -0.63 -7.54 -4.78
C ALA A 21 -0.70 -7.75 -3.26
N VAL A 22 0.04 -6.94 -2.49
CA VAL A 22 -0.04 -6.97 -1.02
C VAL A 22 -1.41 -6.49 -0.55
N ALA A 23 -1.91 -5.38 -1.09
CA ALA A 23 -3.23 -4.85 -0.74
C ALA A 23 -4.35 -5.85 -1.04
N ASP A 24 -4.28 -6.51 -2.20
CA ASP A 24 -5.24 -7.51 -2.62
C ASP A 24 -5.27 -8.72 -1.67
N ARG A 25 -4.09 -9.19 -1.28
CA ARG A 25 -3.96 -10.28 -0.32
C ARG A 25 -4.47 -9.93 1.07
N LEU A 26 -4.19 -8.71 1.55
CA LEU A 26 -4.62 -8.27 2.88
C LEU A 26 -6.15 -8.15 2.95
N ARG A 27 -6.81 -7.75 1.85
CA ARG A 27 -8.27 -7.70 1.78
C ARG A 27 -8.92 -9.08 1.81
N GLY A 28 -8.33 -10.05 1.13
CA GLY A 28 -8.83 -11.44 1.12
C GLY A 28 -8.59 -12.23 2.41
N ASP A 29 -7.98 -11.62 3.44
CA ASP A 29 -7.70 -12.27 4.72
C ASP A 29 -8.71 -11.80 5.79
N ASP A 30 -9.71 -12.65 6.05
CA ASP A 30 -10.81 -12.39 6.99
C ASP A 30 -10.32 -12.00 8.40
N LEU A 31 -9.19 -12.55 8.85
CA LEU A 31 -8.61 -12.22 10.17
C LEU A 31 -8.06 -10.80 10.17
N ILE A 32 -7.36 -10.40 9.10
CA ILE A 32 -6.80 -9.05 8.96
C ILE A 32 -7.92 -8.03 8.85
N MET A 33 -8.95 -8.32 8.04
CA MET A 33 -10.12 -7.45 7.89
C MET A 33 -10.91 -7.34 9.20
N SER A 34 -11.07 -8.42 9.95
CA SER A 34 -11.72 -8.40 11.27
C SER A 34 -10.96 -7.54 12.29
N VAL A 35 -9.62 -7.59 12.30
CA VAL A 35 -8.78 -6.72 13.15
C VAL A 35 -8.91 -5.25 12.74
N MET A 36 -8.97 -4.97 11.43
CA MET A 36 -9.12 -3.60 10.90
C MET A 36 -10.49 -2.97 11.24
N HIS A 37 -11.56 -3.77 11.29
CA HIS A 37 -12.93 -3.30 11.56
C HIS A 37 -13.31 -3.26 13.06
N SER A 38 -12.45 -3.74 13.95
CA SER A 38 -12.74 -3.80 15.39
C SER A 38 -12.41 -2.49 16.12
N GLU A 39 -13.40 -1.89 16.81
CA GLU A 39 -13.25 -0.71 17.70
C GLU A 39 -12.24 -0.92 18.87
N LEU A 40 -11.68 -2.11 19.07
CA LEU A 40 -10.57 -2.36 20.00
C LEU A 40 -9.23 -1.75 19.53
N ALA A 41 -9.19 -1.29 18.28
CA ALA A 41 -8.08 -0.61 17.64
C ALA A 41 -7.79 0.80 18.19
N ARG A 42 -8.73 1.49 18.85
CA ARG A 42 -8.56 2.93 19.11
C ARG A 42 -7.62 3.30 20.27
N VAL A 43 -7.33 2.38 21.19
CA VAL A 43 -6.56 2.67 22.43
C VAL A 43 -5.26 1.85 22.56
N TYR A 44 -5.12 0.73 21.84
CA TYR A 44 -3.94 -0.15 21.93
C TYR A 44 -2.89 0.09 20.82
N ILE A 45 -3.16 1.04 19.91
CA ILE A 45 -2.53 1.12 18.58
C ILE A 45 -1.54 2.27 18.40
N THR A 46 -1.65 3.37 19.15
CA THR A 46 -0.95 4.61 18.79
C THR A 46 0.58 4.51 18.86
N GLU A 47 1.14 3.74 19.81
CA GLU A 47 2.61 3.64 19.95
C GLU A 47 3.22 2.45 19.17
N ARG A 48 2.63 1.24 19.22
CA ARG A 48 3.21 0.04 18.58
C ARG A 48 2.97 -0.03 17.07
N LEU A 49 1.83 0.46 16.57
CA LEU A 49 1.61 0.57 15.13
C LEU A 49 2.35 1.76 14.54
N GLY A 50 2.63 2.82 15.31
CA GLY A 50 3.51 3.91 14.88
C GLY A 50 4.88 3.38 14.45
N THR A 51 5.52 2.55 15.27
CA THR A 51 6.81 1.92 14.92
C THR A 51 6.69 0.99 13.70
N SER A 52 5.63 0.19 13.61
CA SER A 52 5.44 -0.75 12.49
C SER A 52 5.16 -0.03 11.17
N GLN A 53 4.32 1.00 11.19
CA GLN A 53 4.07 1.87 10.04
C GLN A 53 5.34 2.62 9.63
N GLN A 54 6.14 3.06 10.58
CA GLN A 54 7.40 3.74 10.29
C GLN A 54 8.38 2.81 9.57
N VAL A 55 8.48 1.53 9.98
CA VAL A 55 9.28 0.53 9.23
C VAL A 55 8.77 0.36 7.79
N LEU A 56 7.46 0.28 7.57
CA LEU A 56 6.88 0.20 6.22
C LEU A 56 7.20 1.45 5.39
N ILE A 57 7.06 2.63 5.98
CA ILE A 57 7.37 3.91 5.33
C ILE A 57 8.85 3.96 4.95
N GLU A 58 9.77 3.61 5.85
CA GLU A 58 11.20 3.61 5.57
C GLU A 58 11.58 2.61 4.46
N GLY A 59 11.02 1.39 4.52
CA GLY A 59 11.27 0.37 3.49
C GLY A 59 10.78 0.82 2.11
N LEU A 60 9.59 1.41 2.05
CA LEU A 60 9.05 1.95 0.80
C LEU A 60 9.83 3.18 0.32
N ALA A 61 10.21 4.09 1.22
CA ALA A 61 11.00 5.27 0.89
C ALA A 61 12.38 4.91 0.30
N ALA A 62 13.03 3.87 0.84
CA ALA A 62 14.28 3.36 0.30
C ALA A 62 14.12 2.88 -1.14
N ARG A 63 13.04 2.16 -1.46
CA ARG A 63 12.80 1.69 -2.82
C ARG A 63 12.38 2.80 -3.77
N LEU A 64 11.55 3.74 -3.33
CA LEU A 64 11.22 4.94 -4.11
C LEU A 64 12.48 5.75 -4.44
N THR A 65 13.45 5.83 -3.52
CA THR A 65 14.74 6.47 -3.77
C THR A 65 15.52 5.77 -4.89
N VAL A 66 15.50 4.44 -4.93
CA VAL A 66 16.13 3.66 -6.02
C VAL A 66 15.41 3.96 -7.35
N ALA A 67 14.09 3.89 -7.37
CA ALA A 67 13.29 4.15 -8.56
C ALA A 67 13.46 5.59 -9.08
N GLN A 68 13.59 6.58 -8.20
CA GLN A 68 13.88 7.98 -8.56
C GLN A 68 15.22 8.12 -9.30
N ARG A 69 16.25 7.31 -8.97
CA ARG A 69 17.54 7.34 -9.68
C ARG A 69 17.42 6.88 -11.14
N SER A 70 16.48 5.98 -11.42
CA SER A 70 16.16 5.54 -12.79
C SER A 70 15.26 6.52 -13.55
N GLY A 71 14.69 7.52 -12.87
CA GLY A 71 13.72 8.47 -13.44
C GLY A 71 12.30 7.92 -13.57
N SER A 72 12.01 6.70 -13.11
CA SER A 72 10.66 6.11 -13.18
C SER A 72 9.68 6.67 -12.15
N VAL A 73 10.19 7.24 -11.05
CA VAL A 73 9.41 7.93 -10.01
C VAL A 73 9.75 9.41 -10.00
N ARG A 74 8.72 10.27 -9.90
CA ARG A 74 8.85 11.72 -9.83
C ARG A 74 9.73 12.19 -8.67
N SER A 75 10.31 13.38 -8.84
CA SER A 75 11.10 14.02 -7.78
C SER A 75 10.23 14.38 -6.57
N GLY A 76 10.86 14.37 -5.39
CA GLY A 76 10.20 14.67 -4.12
C GLY A 76 10.87 13.94 -2.95
N ASP A 77 10.49 14.31 -1.74
CA ASP A 77 10.89 13.63 -0.52
C ASP A 77 10.30 12.22 -0.50
N ALA A 78 11.15 11.20 -0.65
CA ALA A 78 10.74 9.80 -0.75
C ALA A 78 9.94 9.31 0.47
N ARG A 79 10.19 9.86 1.66
CA ARG A 79 9.42 9.53 2.86
C ARG A 79 7.99 10.06 2.77
N ARG A 80 7.81 11.29 2.27
CA ARG A 80 6.46 11.86 2.04
C ARG A 80 5.70 11.09 0.96
N LEU A 81 6.38 10.71 -0.11
CA LEU A 81 5.79 9.87 -1.17
C LEU A 81 5.36 8.51 -0.62
N ALA A 82 6.23 7.86 0.15
CA ALA A 82 5.93 6.59 0.80
C ALA A 82 4.73 6.68 1.74
N THR A 83 4.65 7.73 2.57
CA THR A 83 3.51 7.96 3.46
C THR A 83 2.21 8.09 2.67
N MET A 84 2.19 8.86 1.57
CA MET A 84 0.99 9.02 0.76
C MET A 84 0.57 7.73 0.05
N VAL A 85 1.52 6.99 -0.51
CA VAL A 85 1.25 5.66 -1.11
C VAL A 85 0.62 4.73 -0.08
N LEU A 86 1.16 4.70 1.14
CA LEU A 86 0.63 3.89 2.23
C LEU A 86 -0.79 4.32 2.63
N LEU A 87 -1.08 5.63 2.68
CA LEU A 87 -2.43 6.14 2.98
C LEU A 87 -3.45 5.78 1.88
N ILE A 88 -3.06 5.90 0.61
CA ILE A 88 -3.91 5.51 -0.53
C ILE A 88 -4.26 4.02 -0.44
N ALA A 89 -3.23 3.15 -0.33
CA ALA A 89 -3.44 1.70 -0.26
C ALA A 89 -4.30 1.29 0.95
N GLN A 90 -4.05 1.88 2.13
CA GLN A 90 -4.86 1.61 3.32
C GLN A 90 -6.32 2.03 3.14
N SER A 91 -6.58 3.23 2.60
CA SER A 91 -7.93 3.71 2.35
C SER A 91 -8.69 2.77 1.41
N THR A 92 -8.01 2.26 0.37
CA THR A 92 -8.57 1.29 -0.58
C THR A 92 -8.92 -0.04 0.09
N ILE A 93 -8.08 -0.56 0.99
CA ILE A 93 -8.35 -1.81 1.71
C ILE A 93 -9.51 -1.62 2.69
N GLN A 94 -9.48 -0.53 3.47
CA GLN A 94 -10.48 -0.25 4.51
C GLN A 94 -11.89 0.03 3.94
N SER A 95 -11.96 0.62 2.76
CA SER A 95 -13.24 1.06 2.17
C SER A 95 -13.78 0.09 1.12
N ALA A 96 -13.07 -1.02 0.84
CA ALA A 96 -13.39 -1.92 -0.27
C ALA A 96 -14.83 -2.45 -0.20
N ASP A 97 -15.24 -2.97 0.95
CA ASP A 97 -16.58 -3.57 1.13
C ASP A 97 -17.71 -2.55 0.95
N ILE A 98 -17.45 -1.27 1.25
CA ILE A 98 -18.43 -0.18 1.08
C ILE A 98 -18.70 0.08 -0.41
N VAL A 99 -17.68 -0.10 -1.25
CA VAL A 99 -17.74 0.21 -2.69
C VAL A 99 -17.78 -1.03 -3.58
N ASP A 100 -17.87 -2.24 -3.02
CA ASP A 100 -17.78 -3.51 -3.77
C ASP A 100 -18.84 -3.63 -4.88
N SER A 101 -20.02 -3.05 -4.69
CA SER A 101 -21.06 -2.97 -5.74
C SER A 101 -20.70 -2.12 -6.97
N ILE A 102 -19.65 -1.30 -6.86
CA ILE A 102 -19.15 -0.38 -7.90
C ILE A 102 -17.77 -0.84 -8.39
N LEU A 103 -16.90 -1.24 -7.46
CA LEU A 103 -15.52 -1.67 -7.70
C LEU A 103 -15.32 -3.04 -7.06
N ASP A 104 -15.57 -4.09 -7.84
CA ASP A 104 -15.18 -5.43 -7.43
C ASP A 104 -13.66 -5.53 -7.21
N SER A 105 -13.19 -6.63 -6.64
CA SER A 105 -11.78 -6.79 -6.29
C SER A 105 -10.81 -6.58 -7.47
N ALA A 106 -11.18 -7.01 -8.68
CA ALA A 106 -10.34 -6.88 -9.86
C ALA A 106 -10.33 -5.43 -10.40
N ALA A 107 -11.48 -4.77 -10.41
CA ALA A 107 -11.61 -3.37 -10.75
C ALA A 107 -10.85 -2.48 -9.75
N LEU A 108 -10.97 -2.76 -8.46
CA LEU A 108 -10.28 -2.03 -7.40
C LEU A 108 -8.75 -2.15 -7.52
N ALA A 109 -8.23 -3.34 -7.85
CA ALA A 109 -6.80 -3.56 -8.09
C ALA A 109 -6.30 -2.78 -9.32
N THR A 110 -7.10 -2.75 -10.40
CA THR A 110 -6.83 -1.97 -11.61
C THR A 110 -6.76 -0.47 -11.29
N GLU A 111 -7.79 0.07 -10.62
CA GLU A 111 -7.85 1.50 -10.30
C GLU A 111 -6.78 1.91 -9.29
N LEU A 112 -6.44 1.07 -8.31
CA LEU A 112 -5.32 1.32 -7.40
C LEU A 112 -3.98 1.37 -8.17
N THR A 113 -3.79 0.48 -9.15
CA THR A 113 -2.61 0.50 -10.04
C THR A 113 -2.52 1.81 -10.79
N HIS A 114 -3.63 2.30 -11.35
CA HIS A 114 -3.68 3.59 -12.05
C HIS A 114 -3.41 4.77 -11.11
N ALA A 115 -4.04 4.80 -9.94
CA ALA A 115 -3.87 5.87 -8.96
C ALA A 115 -2.43 5.98 -8.48
N LEU A 116 -1.79 4.86 -8.15
CA LEU A 116 -0.41 4.86 -7.68
C LEU A 116 0.59 5.21 -8.78
N ASN A 117 0.41 4.70 -10.00
CA ASN A 117 1.25 5.08 -11.13
C ASN A 117 1.11 6.57 -11.46
N GLY A 118 -0.12 7.10 -11.48
CA GLY A 118 -0.38 8.52 -11.71
C GLY A 118 0.18 9.42 -10.61
N TYR A 119 0.09 8.99 -9.35
CA TYR A 119 0.67 9.74 -8.22
C TYR A 119 2.20 9.77 -8.24
N LEU A 120 2.85 8.71 -8.74
CA LEU A 120 4.30 8.56 -8.75
C LEU A 120 4.97 9.04 -10.04
N CYS A 121 4.21 9.39 -11.07
CA CYS A 121 4.73 9.88 -12.36
C CYS A 121 4.99 11.39 -12.36
#